data_AF-A0A852IAW5-F1
#
_entry.id   AF-A0A852IAW5-F1
#
_cell.length_a   1.000
_cell.length_b   1.000
_cell.length_c   1.000
_cell.angle_alpha   90.00
_cell.angle_beta   90.00
_cell.angle_gamma   90.00
#
_symmetry.space_group_name_H-M   'P 1'
#
loop_
_entity.id
_entity.type
_entity.pdbx_description
1 polymer ?
#
loop_
_entity_poly.entity_id
_entity_poly.type
_entity_poly.pdbx_seq_one_letter_code
_entity_poly.pdbx_strand_id
1 'polypeptide(L)'
;QGAAGPEELGMGSQEQLAGSRCRELPAAALQRTQPGCCGLPDAGAAEEAEESRKSRKQPASSPCCSRESREETPGREEARTDPPDGQQDPESEKHKEKTLGKEVLLLMQALNTLSTPEEKLAALCKKYADLLEESRNVQKQMKILQKKQAQVVKEKVHLQSEHSKAILARSKLESLCRELQRHNKTLKEENMQQAREEEERRKEATAHFQLTLNEIQAQLEQHDLHNAKLRQENLELGEKLKKLIEQYALREEHIDKVFKHKELQQQLVDAKLQQTTQLIKEAEEKHQREREFLLKEATESRHKCEQMKQQEAQLKQQLSLYMDKFEEFQTTMAKSNELFTTFRQEMEKMTKKIKKLEKETIVWRTKWENNNKALLQMAEEKTVRDKEYKGFQLKLERLEKLCRALQTERNELNEKVEVLKEQVSLREADVDLAVQVLQSCTLSSHQELEAGIQPHLGSCAANSSAKTVSVSPAPGTESVD
;
A
#
# COMPACT_ATOMS: atom_id res chain seq x y z
N GLN A 1 14.81 31.01 -17.54
CA GLN A 1 15.77 29.88 -17.63
C GLN A 1 14.89 28.65 -17.89
N GLY A 2 14.52 28.37 -19.14
CA GLY A 2 15.32 27.64 -20.14
C GLY A 2 15.19 26.13 -19.86
N ALA A 3 14.78 25.24 -20.76
CA ALA A 3 14.40 25.31 -22.16
C ALA A 3 13.65 24.00 -22.52
N ALA A 4 12.97 24.01 -23.67
CA ALA A 4 12.69 22.95 -24.66
C ALA A 4 13.00 21.48 -24.29
N GLY A 5 12.24 20.45 -24.66
CA GLY A 5 11.26 20.23 -25.73
C GLY A 5 11.20 18.70 -25.97
N PRO A 6 10.19 18.17 -26.67
CA PRO A 6 9.89 16.73 -26.72
C PRO A 6 10.55 16.03 -27.92
N GLU A 7 10.90 14.74 -27.78
CA GLU A 7 11.29 13.88 -28.90
C GLU A 7 10.39 12.64 -28.99
N GLU A 8 9.52 12.64 -30.00
CA GLU A 8 9.13 11.43 -30.72
C GLU A 8 10.29 11.01 -31.63
N LEU A 9 10.73 9.77 -31.53
CA LEU A 9 11.41 9.06 -32.61
C LEU A 9 11.03 7.58 -32.53
N GLY A 10 10.18 7.15 -33.46
CA GLY A 10 10.07 5.76 -33.85
C GLY A 10 11.17 5.39 -34.83
N MET A 11 11.85 4.27 -34.60
CA MET A 11 12.36 3.27 -35.55
C MET A 11 12.72 2.06 -34.67
N GLY A 12 12.12 0.88 -34.84
CA GLY A 12 12.41 0.01 -35.97
C GLY A 12 13.64 -0.84 -35.66
N SER A 13 13.49 -1.94 -34.92
CA SER A 13 14.45 -3.05 -34.90
C SER A 13 13.75 -4.36 -34.62
N GLN A 14 13.86 -5.20 -35.64
CA GLN A 14 13.36 -6.55 -35.77
C GLN A 14 14.34 -7.48 -35.04
N GLU A 15 13.91 -8.20 -34.02
CA GLU A 15 14.50 -9.50 -33.69
C GLU A 15 13.52 -10.39 -32.92
N GLN A 16 13.61 -11.66 -33.29
CA GLN A 16 12.67 -12.76 -33.06
C GLN A 16 12.65 -13.19 -31.60
N LEU A 17 11.50 -13.64 -31.10
CA LEU A 17 11.29 -14.81 -30.21
C LEU A 17 9.96 -14.71 -29.48
N ALA A 18 8.98 -15.53 -29.88
CA ALA A 18 7.97 -16.20 -29.04
C ALA A 18 6.74 -16.55 -29.91
N GLY A 19 6.48 -17.84 -30.09
CA GLY A 19 5.36 -18.30 -30.89
C GLY A 19 5.31 -19.82 -30.99
N SER A 20 5.09 -20.45 -29.83
CA SER A 20 4.96 -21.88 -29.62
C SER A 20 3.80 -22.51 -30.43
N ARG A 21 4.02 -23.78 -30.79
CA ARG A 21 3.06 -24.85 -31.15
C ARG A 21 2.42 -24.78 -32.55
N CYS A 22 2.91 -25.65 -33.42
CA CYS A 22 2.11 -26.70 -34.06
C CYS A 22 2.99 -27.53 -35.02
N ARG A 23 3.39 -28.73 -34.59
CA ARG A 23 3.84 -29.80 -35.48
C ARG A 23 3.65 -31.14 -34.77
N GLU A 24 2.56 -31.82 -35.07
CA GLU A 24 2.44 -33.26 -34.85
C GLU A 24 2.22 -33.92 -36.21
N LEU A 25 3.09 -34.89 -36.50
CA LEU A 25 2.93 -35.91 -37.52
C LEU A 25 3.18 -37.28 -36.84
N PRO A 26 2.71 -38.39 -37.45
CA PRO A 26 1.93 -39.40 -36.73
C PRO A 26 2.69 -40.71 -36.51
N ALA A 27 2.19 -41.54 -35.59
CA ALA A 27 2.47 -42.97 -35.59
C ALA A 27 1.26 -43.75 -35.05
N ALA A 28 0.65 -44.52 -35.94
CA ALA A 28 -0.32 -45.57 -35.64
C ALA A 28 0.39 -46.89 -35.30
N ALA A 29 -0.36 -47.80 -34.66
CA ALA A 29 -0.07 -49.21 -34.30
C ALA A 29 0.15 -49.40 -32.78
N LEU A 30 -0.48 -50.30 -32.02
CA LEU A 30 -1.38 -51.42 -32.29
C LEU A 30 -2.04 -51.84 -30.95
N GLN A 31 -3.31 -52.24 -31.07
CA GLN A 31 -4.04 -53.30 -30.34
C GLN A 31 -4.12 -53.31 -28.80
N ARG A 32 -5.38 -53.22 -28.35
CA ARG A 32 -5.89 -53.51 -27.02
C ARG A 32 -7.09 -54.46 -27.18
N THR A 33 -7.00 -55.70 -26.70
CA THR A 33 -8.18 -56.48 -26.26
C THR A 33 -7.78 -57.64 -25.36
N GLN A 34 -8.31 -57.69 -24.13
CA GLN A 34 -8.99 -58.82 -23.47
C GLN A 34 -9.18 -58.51 -21.96
N PRO A 35 -10.35 -58.79 -21.35
CA PRO A 35 -10.64 -58.53 -19.93
C PRO A 35 -10.89 -59.82 -19.08
N GLY A 36 -10.71 -59.69 -17.75
CA GLY A 36 -11.36 -60.46 -16.65
C GLY A 36 -10.98 -61.95 -16.49
N CYS A 37 -11.07 -62.62 -15.34
CA CYS A 37 -11.45 -62.32 -13.95
C CYS A 37 -10.96 -63.51 -13.10
N CYS A 38 -10.54 -63.28 -11.85
CA CYS A 38 -10.35 -64.34 -10.84
C CYS A 38 -11.65 -64.53 -10.04
N GLY A 39 -12.01 -65.78 -9.78
CA GLY A 39 -13.05 -66.16 -8.82
C GLY A 39 -13.00 -67.67 -8.52
N LEU A 40 -12.74 -68.01 -7.25
CA LEU A 40 -13.11 -69.26 -6.57
C LEU A 40 -14.30 -68.93 -5.63
N PRO A 41 -15.01 -69.87 -4.94
CA PRO A 41 -14.82 -71.33 -4.81
C PRO A 41 -16.12 -72.20 -4.88
N ASP A 42 -15.95 -73.52 -4.76
CA ASP A 42 -16.64 -74.45 -3.83
C ASP A 42 -17.47 -75.68 -4.35
N ALA A 43 -17.21 -76.81 -3.67
CA ALA A 43 -17.96 -78.04 -3.33
C ALA A 43 -18.73 -78.95 -4.34
N GLY A 44 -18.53 -80.28 -4.15
CA GLY A 44 -19.46 -81.40 -4.42
C GLY A 44 -18.89 -82.51 -5.35
N ALA A 45 -18.30 -83.62 -4.89
CA ALA A 45 -18.84 -84.84 -4.24
C ALA A 45 -19.10 -86.04 -5.21
N ALA A 46 -18.36 -87.15 -4.96
CA ALA A 46 -18.67 -88.59 -5.15
C ALA A 46 -18.92 -89.13 -6.60
N GLU A 47 -18.61 -90.36 -7.04
CA GLU A 47 -18.33 -91.69 -6.46
C GLU A 47 -17.57 -92.59 -7.48
N GLU A 48 -16.87 -93.62 -6.95
CA GLU A 48 -16.72 -95.06 -7.37
C GLU A 48 -16.52 -95.48 -8.86
N ALA A 49 -15.85 -96.57 -9.27
CA ALA A 49 -15.23 -97.77 -8.66
C ALA A 49 -14.37 -98.53 -9.71
N GLU A 50 -13.45 -99.41 -9.22
CA GLU A 50 -12.90 -100.67 -9.78
C GLU A 50 -12.32 -100.74 -11.24
N GLU A 51 -11.35 -101.58 -11.66
CA GLU A 51 -10.82 -102.86 -11.18
C GLU A 51 -9.40 -103.15 -11.80
N SER A 52 -8.53 -103.76 -10.99
CA SER A 52 -7.45 -104.75 -11.21
C SER A 52 -6.87 -105.13 -12.62
N ARG A 53 -5.52 -105.26 -12.73
CA ARG A 53 -4.72 -106.53 -12.71
C ARG A 53 -3.24 -106.41 -13.21
N LYS A 54 -2.30 -106.90 -12.36
CA LYS A 54 -1.05 -107.73 -12.59
C LYS A 54 -0.10 -107.37 -13.76
N SER A 55 1.23 -107.29 -13.65
CA SER A 55 2.31 -108.03 -12.94
C SER A 55 3.65 -107.32 -13.29
N ARG A 56 4.80 -107.35 -12.57
CA ARG A 56 5.68 -108.47 -12.20
C ARG A 56 6.93 -107.94 -11.44
N LYS A 57 7.17 -108.45 -10.22
CA LYS A 57 8.42 -108.81 -9.49
C LYS A 57 9.71 -107.98 -9.71
N GLN A 58 10.21 -107.25 -8.70
CA GLN A 58 11.13 -107.63 -7.58
C GLN A 58 12.65 -107.54 -7.94
N PRO A 59 13.57 -107.18 -7.01
CA PRO A 59 13.68 -107.76 -5.67
C PRO A 59 13.89 -106.81 -4.48
N ALA A 60 13.79 -107.46 -3.32
CA ALA A 60 13.65 -106.94 -1.98
C ALA A 60 14.98 -106.70 -1.23
N SER A 61 14.79 -106.06 -0.10
CA SER A 61 15.68 -105.46 0.88
C SER A 61 16.28 -106.41 1.94
N SER A 62 17.39 -105.94 2.52
CA SER A 62 17.72 -105.95 3.96
C SER A 62 18.34 -107.21 4.61
N PRO A 63 18.86 -107.17 5.86
CA PRO A 63 20.29 -107.31 6.16
C PRO A 63 20.57 -108.41 7.22
N CYS A 64 21.81 -108.41 7.73
CA CYS A 64 22.33 -108.98 8.99
C CYS A 64 23.42 -110.04 8.89
N CYS A 65 24.48 -109.72 9.64
CA CYS A 65 25.56 -110.55 10.14
C CYS A 65 25.05 -111.82 10.82
N SER A 66 25.79 -112.91 10.68
CA SER A 66 26.54 -113.57 11.77
C SER A 66 27.17 -114.87 11.29
N ARG A 67 28.37 -115.13 11.84
CA ARG A 67 28.91 -116.44 12.23
C ARG A 67 29.75 -117.23 11.21
N GLU A 68 31.05 -117.02 11.36
CA GLU A 68 32.10 -118.04 11.53
C GLU A 68 31.82 -119.47 11.06
N SER A 69 32.71 -119.96 10.19
CA SER A 69 33.48 -121.19 10.46
C SER A 69 34.74 -121.19 9.60
N ARG A 70 35.84 -120.89 10.28
CA ARG A 70 37.24 -121.02 9.87
C ARG A 70 37.61 -122.50 9.96
N GLU A 71 37.97 -123.12 8.84
CA GLU A 71 38.78 -124.34 8.84
C GLU A 71 40.22 -123.95 8.49
N GLU A 72 40.97 -123.60 9.54
CA GLU A 72 42.41 -123.77 9.62
C GLU A 72 42.66 -124.70 10.80
N THR A 73 43.44 -125.76 10.60
CA THR A 73 44.41 -126.33 11.55
C THR A 73 44.97 -127.63 10.96
N PRO A 74 46.08 -128.20 11.47
CA PRO A 74 47.38 -127.60 11.72
C PRO A 74 48.51 -128.47 11.13
N GLY A 75 49.73 -127.95 11.14
CA GLY A 75 50.92 -128.73 10.84
C GLY A 75 51.03 -130.00 11.69
N ARG A 76 51.55 -131.07 11.06
CA ARG A 76 52.03 -132.25 11.77
C ARG A 76 53.31 -132.77 11.10
N GLU A 77 54.37 -132.63 11.89
CA GLU A 77 55.54 -133.49 12.08
C GLU A 77 56.25 -134.06 10.85
N GLU A 78 57.51 -133.64 10.72
CA GLU A 78 58.61 -134.37 10.12
C GLU A 78 58.55 -135.87 10.49
N ALA A 79 58.52 -136.73 9.47
CA ALA A 79 59.06 -138.07 9.58
C ALA A 79 59.98 -138.27 8.38
N ARG A 80 61.25 -138.00 8.61
CA ARG A 80 62.36 -138.45 7.76
C ARG A 80 62.26 -139.97 7.66
N THR A 81 61.97 -140.49 6.47
CA THR A 81 62.30 -141.87 6.14
C THR A 81 63.70 -141.87 5.55
N ASP A 82 64.68 -141.92 6.45
CA ASP A 82 66.02 -142.37 6.12
C ASP A 82 65.94 -143.81 5.59
N PRO A 83 66.73 -144.18 4.56
CA PRO A 83 66.75 -145.53 4.04
C PRO A 83 67.42 -146.44 5.09
N PRO A 84 66.87 -147.63 5.41
CA PRO A 84 67.55 -148.52 6.33
C PRO A 84 68.83 -149.02 5.66
N ASP A 85 69.91 -148.56 6.27
CA ASP A 85 71.30 -148.91 6.03
C ASP A 85 71.52 -150.41 6.27
N GLY A 86 72.55 -150.93 5.61
CA GLY A 86 72.85 -152.35 5.55
C GLY A 86 73.00 -152.97 6.93
N GLN A 87 72.22 -154.03 7.18
CA GLN A 87 72.52 -154.99 8.24
C GLN A 87 72.96 -156.29 7.57
N GLN A 88 74.29 -156.43 7.45
CA GLN A 88 74.96 -157.69 7.24
C GLN A 88 74.65 -158.58 8.45
N ASP A 89 73.99 -159.71 8.23
CA ASP A 89 73.82 -160.74 9.25
C ASP A 89 74.88 -161.84 9.04
N PRO A 90 75.84 -162.01 9.98
CA PRO A 90 76.95 -162.95 9.87
C PRO A 90 76.62 -164.28 10.56
N GLU A 91 75.55 -164.96 10.17
CA GLU A 91 75.22 -166.30 10.73
C GLU A 91 75.34 -167.45 9.71
N SER A 92 75.72 -167.16 8.46
CA SER A 92 75.70 -168.15 7.36
C SER A 92 76.92 -169.08 7.24
N GLU A 93 77.90 -169.01 8.14
CA GLU A 93 79.09 -169.89 8.10
C GLU A 93 79.00 -171.14 8.99
N LYS A 94 78.35 -171.09 10.17
CA LYS A 94 78.27 -172.26 11.07
C LYS A 94 77.34 -173.39 10.57
N HIS A 95 76.40 -173.08 9.67
CA HIS A 95 75.50 -174.10 9.12
C HIS A 95 76.10 -174.85 7.91
N LYS A 96 76.99 -174.21 7.14
CA LYS A 96 77.60 -174.84 5.95
C LYS A 96 78.54 -175.97 6.33
N GLU A 97 79.27 -175.86 7.44
CA GLU A 97 80.18 -176.92 7.91
C GLU A 97 79.42 -178.17 8.41
N LYS A 98 78.26 -177.99 9.07
CA LYS A 98 77.36 -179.08 9.48
C LYS A 98 76.62 -179.72 8.30
N THR A 99 76.25 -178.94 7.27
CA THR A 99 75.62 -179.49 6.05
C THR A 99 76.64 -180.22 5.19
N LEU A 100 77.87 -179.71 5.04
CA LEU A 100 78.96 -180.43 4.36
C LEU A 100 79.27 -181.76 5.08
N GLY A 101 79.34 -181.77 6.41
CA GLY A 101 79.58 -183.00 7.17
C GLY A 101 78.50 -184.08 6.94
N LYS A 102 77.23 -183.68 6.80
CA LYS A 102 76.12 -184.59 6.45
C LYS A 102 76.16 -185.04 4.99
N GLU A 103 76.50 -184.16 4.07
CA GLU A 103 76.63 -184.50 2.65
C GLU A 103 77.81 -185.44 2.38
N VAL A 104 78.93 -185.28 3.09
CA VAL A 104 80.09 -186.17 3.01
C VAL A 104 79.73 -187.57 3.53
N LEU A 105 78.95 -187.68 4.62
CA LEU A 105 78.44 -188.96 5.13
C LEU A 105 77.49 -189.65 4.15
N LEU A 106 76.55 -188.91 3.56
CA LEU A 106 75.64 -189.42 2.53
C LEU A 106 76.39 -189.87 1.27
N LEU A 107 77.41 -189.11 0.86
CA LEU A 107 78.27 -189.48 -0.27
C LEU A 107 79.06 -190.76 0.05
N MET A 108 79.63 -190.88 1.25
CA MET A 108 80.40 -192.05 1.65
C MET A 108 79.52 -193.32 1.78
N GLN A 109 78.26 -193.18 2.22
CA GLN A 109 77.29 -194.26 2.26
C GLN A 109 76.85 -194.70 0.86
N ALA A 110 76.59 -193.75 -0.05
CA ALA A 110 76.28 -194.03 -1.46
C ALA A 110 77.45 -194.68 -2.21
N LEU A 111 78.70 -194.36 -1.84
CA LEU A 111 79.88 -195.01 -2.39
C LEU A 111 80.07 -196.43 -1.83
N ASN A 112 79.64 -196.76 -0.61
CA ASN A 112 79.76 -198.11 -0.05
C ASN A 112 78.76 -199.13 -0.62
N THR A 113 77.64 -198.68 -1.18
CA THR A 113 76.68 -199.55 -1.91
C THR A 113 77.15 -199.99 -3.29
N LEU A 114 78.22 -199.39 -3.80
CA LEU A 114 78.77 -199.70 -5.12
C LEU A 114 79.88 -200.75 -4.93
N SER A 115 79.63 -201.98 -5.35
CA SER A 115 80.52 -203.14 -5.15
C SER A 115 81.75 -203.12 -6.07
N THR A 116 81.77 -202.26 -7.10
CA THR A 116 82.90 -202.10 -8.01
C THR A 116 83.57 -200.72 -7.85
N PRO A 117 84.92 -200.65 -7.84
CA PRO A 117 85.64 -199.39 -7.69
C PRO A 117 85.39 -198.40 -8.85
N GLU A 118 84.99 -198.88 -10.03
CA GLU A 118 84.68 -198.05 -11.20
C GLU A 118 83.37 -197.26 -11.05
N GLU A 119 82.35 -197.84 -10.40
CA GLU A 119 81.08 -197.14 -10.13
C GLU A 119 81.26 -196.01 -9.10
N LYS A 120 82.12 -196.22 -8.10
CA LYS A 120 82.46 -195.19 -7.09
C LYS A 120 83.12 -193.97 -7.74
N LEU A 121 84.00 -194.19 -8.70
CA LEU A 121 84.72 -193.12 -9.39
C LEU A 121 83.77 -192.30 -10.29
N ALA A 122 82.86 -192.97 -11.01
CA ALA A 122 81.89 -192.32 -11.89
C ALA A 122 80.93 -191.39 -11.11
N ALA A 123 80.46 -191.82 -9.93
CA ALA A 123 79.61 -191.00 -9.07
C ALA A 123 80.32 -189.73 -8.57
N LEU A 124 81.61 -189.86 -8.21
CA LEU A 124 82.45 -188.74 -7.78
C LEU A 124 82.69 -187.74 -8.92
N CYS A 125 83.00 -188.22 -10.13
CA CYS A 125 83.16 -187.39 -11.32
C CYS A 125 81.87 -186.63 -11.67
N LYS A 126 80.71 -187.27 -11.56
CA LYS A 126 79.41 -186.63 -11.79
C LYS A 126 79.15 -185.50 -10.78
N LYS A 127 79.40 -185.75 -9.49
CA LYS A 127 79.26 -184.71 -8.45
C LYS A 127 80.17 -183.51 -8.68
N TYR A 128 81.41 -183.72 -9.09
CA TYR A 128 82.31 -182.62 -9.44
C TYR A 128 81.84 -181.84 -10.67
N ALA A 129 81.29 -182.50 -11.68
CA ALA A 129 80.72 -181.84 -12.86
C ALA A 129 79.51 -180.97 -12.49
N ASP A 130 78.59 -181.50 -11.68
CA ASP A 130 77.40 -180.77 -11.19
C ASP A 130 77.82 -179.51 -10.40
N LEU A 131 78.82 -179.63 -9.51
CA LEU A 131 79.31 -178.49 -8.71
C LEU A 131 79.95 -177.40 -9.58
N LEU A 132 80.65 -177.80 -10.64
CA LEU A 132 81.29 -176.88 -11.58
C LEU A 132 80.24 -176.18 -12.45
N GLU A 133 79.16 -176.88 -12.80
CA GLU A 133 78.00 -176.30 -13.48
C GLU A 133 77.24 -175.32 -12.58
N GLU A 134 77.01 -175.66 -11.30
CA GLU A 134 76.44 -174.74 -10.30
C GLU A 134 77.30 -173.50 -10.11
N SER A 135 78.63 -173.64 -9.98
CA SER A 135 79.55 -172.50 -9.89
C SER A 135 79.47 -171.60 -11.13
N ARG A 136 79.42 -172.18 -12.34
CA ARG A 136 79.21 -171.44 -13.58
C ARG A 136 77.84 -170.74 -13.61
N ASN A 137 76.79 -171.37 -13.09
CA ASN A 137 75.45 -170.78 -13.03
C ASN A 137 75.36 -169.63 -12.03
N VAL A 138 75.96 -169.76 -10.85
CA VAL A 138 76.07 -168.68 -9.86
C VAL A 138 76.87 -167.52 -10.43
N GLN A 139 77.97 -167.78 -11.14
CA GLN A 139 78.76 -166.71 -11.76
C GLN A 139 78.02 -165.98 -12.89
N LYS A 140 77.20 -166.70 -13.67
CA LYS A 140 76.27 -166.07 -14.64
C LYS A 140 75.23 -165.21 -13.92
N GLN A 141 74.62 -165.72 -12.85
CA GLN A 141 73.66 -164.96 -12.04
C GLN A 141 74.29 -163.70 -11.42
N MET A 142 75.50 -163.81 -10.89
CA MET A 142 76.26 -162.67 -10.36
C MET A 142 76.48 -161.60 -11.43
N LYS A 143 76.88 -161.98 -12.65
CA LYS A 143 77.03 -161.02 -13.76
C LYS A 143 75.71 -160.36 -14.15
N ILE A 144 74.59 -161.09 -14.13
CA ILE A 144 73.26 -160.53 -14.40
C ILE A 144 72.85 -159.56 -13.29
N LEU A 145 73.02 -159.93 -12.03
CA LEU A 145 72.71 -159.09 -10.88
C LEU A 145 73.60 -157.84 -10.86
N GLN A 146 74.88 -157.95 -11.18
CA GLN A 146 75.79 -156.82 -11.27
C GLN A 146 75.38 -155.85 -12.39
N LYS A 147 74.94 -156.36 -13.55
CA LYS A 147 74.36 -155.51 -14.62
C LYS A 147 73.06 -154.83 -14.17
N LYS A 148 72.18 -155.56 -13.48
CA LYS A 148 70.94 -154.99 -12.91
C LYS A 148 71.27 -153.90 -11.87
N GLN A 149 72.25 -154.12 -11.00
CA GLN A 149 72.71 -153.12 -10.03
C GLN A 149 73.23 -151.87 -10.72
N ALA A 150 74.08 -152.01 -11.75
CA ALA A 150 74.57 -150.87 -12.53
C ALA A 150 73.44 -150.10 -13.24
N GLN A 151 72.42 -150.82 -13.73
CA GLN A 151 71.24 -150.22 -14.35
C GLN A 151 70.41 -149.44 -13.32
N VAL A 152 70.13 -150.04 -12.17
CA VAL A 152 69.38 -149.40 -11.07
C VAL A 152 70.11 -148.15 -10.57
N VAL A 153 71.45 -148.17 -10.49
CA VAL A 153 72.25 -147.00 -10.11
C VAL A 153 72.12 -145.88 -11.16
N LYS A 154 72.16 -146.21 -12.46
CA LYS A 154 71.95 -145.22 -13.53
C LYS A 154 70.55 -144.64 -13.50
N GLU A 155 69.52 -145.48 -13.31
CA GLU A 155 68.12 -145.05 -13.17
C GLU A 155 67.94 -144.16 -11.94
N LYS A 156 68.57 -144.50 -10.81
CA LYS A 156 68.57 -143.66 -9.59
C LYS A 156 69.15 -142.27 -9.86
N VAL A 157 70.31 -142.18 -10.52
CA VAL A 157 70.93 -140.90 -10.86
C VAL A 157 70.06 -140.11 -11.84
N HIS A 158 69.49 -140.77 -12.84
CA HIS A 158 68.59 -140.12 -13.79
C HIS A 158 67.33 -139.56 -13.10
N LEU A 159 66.66 -140.35 -12.25
CA LEU A 159 65.52 -139.92 -11.46
C LEU A 159 65.87 -138.80 -10.47
N GLN A 160 67.06 -138.84 -9.86
CA GLN A 160 67.54 -137.74 -9.00
C GLN A 160 67.72 -136.44 -9.80
N SER A 161 68.23 -136.52 -11.03
CA SER A 161 68.38 -135.34 -11.90
C SER A 161 67.03 -134.77 -12.34
N GLU A 162 66.06 -135.64 -12.69
CA GLU A 162 64.70 -135.24 -13.05
C GLU A 162 63.96 -134.66 -11.84
N HIS A 163 64.15 -135.25 -10.65
CA HIS A 163 63.61 -134.71 -9.40
C HIS A 163 64.17 -133.31 -9.11
N SER A 164 65.47 -133.09 -9.29
CA SER A 164 66.10 -131.78 -9.11
C SER A 164 65.54 -130.73 -10.08
N LYS A 165 65.34 -131.09 -11.36
CA LYS A 165 64.69 -130.21 -12.35
C LYS A 165 63.24 -129.90 -11.97
N ALA A 166 62.49 -130.90 -11.50
CA ALA A 166 61.10 -130.72 -11.06
C ALA A 166 61.01 -129.78 -9.85
N ILE A 167 61.95 -129.86 -8.89
CA ILE A 167 62.03 -128.93 -7.76
C ILE A 167 62.25 -127.50 -8.26
N LEU A 168 63.22 -127.27 -9.16
CA LEU A 168 63.48 -125.92 -9.69
C LEU A 168 62.28 -125.35 -10.46
N ALA A 169 61.62 -126.17 -11.28
CA ALA A 169 60.41 -125.78 -11.98
C ALA A 169 59.28 -125.43 -11.00
N ARG A 170 59.10 -126.24 -9.93
CA ARG A 170 58.15 -125.96 -8.85
C ARG A 170 58.47 -124.65 -8.14
N SER A 171 59.72 -124.40 -7.76
CA SER A 171 60.13 -123.15 -7.12
C SER A 171 59.89 -121.93 -8.01
N LYS A 172 60.13 -122.05 -9.33
CA LYS A 172 59.84 -120.97 -10.29
C LYS A 172 58.34 -120.71 -10.42
N LEU A 173 57.53 -121.75 -10.55
CA LEU A 173 56.07 -121.63 -10.58
C LEU A 173 55.53 -121.04 -9.28
N GLU A 174 56.07 -121.45 -8.13
CA GLU A 174 55.69 -120.90 -6.83
C GLU A 174 56.01 -119.40 -6.72
N SER A 175 57.19 -118.96 -7.20
CA SER A 175 57.53 -117.54 -7.25
C SER A 175 56.57 -116.76 -8.15
N LEU A 176 56.30 -117.26 -9.36
CA LEU A 176 55.36 -116.65 -10.30
C LEU A 176 53.94 -116.59 -9.74
N CYS A 177 53.48 -117.65 -9.06
CA CYS A 177 52.18 -117.66 -8.39
C CYS A 177 52.13 -116.61 -7.27
N ARG A 178 53.19 -116.48 -6.46
CA ARG A 178 53.27 -115.44 -5.41
C ARG A 178 53.30 -114.03 -6.01
N GLU A 179 54.05 -113.80 -7.08
CA GLU A 179 54.08 -112.52 -7.80
C GLU A 179 52.73 -112.18 -8.42
N LEU A 180 52.10 -113.13 -9.10
CA LEU A 180 50.76 -112.95 -9.67
C LEU A 180 49.72 -112.68 -8.58
N GLN A 181 49.82 -113.36 -7.42
CA GLN A 181 48.95 -113.12 -6.28
C GLN A 181 49.18 -111.73 -5.67
N ARG A 182 50.44 -111.27 -5.58
CA ARG A 182 50.76 -109.89 -5.18
C ARG A 182 50.18 -108.87 -6.17
N HIS A 183 50.41 -109.04 -7.48
CA HIS A 183 49.84 -108.15 -8.50
C HIS A 183 48.32 -108.13 -8.47
N ASN A 184 47.66 -109.27 -8.33
CA ASN A 184 46.21 -109.32 -8.18
C ASN A 184 45.73 -108.62 -6.91
N LYS A 185 46.48 -108.70 -5.82
CA LYS A 185 46.18 -107.98 -4.58
C LYS A 185 46.34 -106.48 -4.76
N THR A 186 47.46 -106.03 -5.32
CA THR A 186 47.73 -104.61 -5.61
C THR A 186 46.71 -104.03 -6.59
N LEU A 187 46.37 -104.73 -7.67
CA LEU A 187 45.36 -104.28 -8.63
C LEU A 187 43.97 -104.15 -7.99
N LYS A 188 43.59 -105.08 -7.09
CA LYS A 188 42.36 -104.96 -6.31
C LYS A 188 42.39 -103.75 -5.37
N GLU A 189 43.52 -103.51 -4.70
CA GLU A 189 43.70 -102.35 -3.81
C GLU A 189 43.64 -101.04 -4.59
N GLU A 190 44.33 -100.94 -5.74
CA GLU A 190 44.32 -99.78 -6.64
C GLU A 190 42.93 -99.54 -7.24
N ASN A 191 42.21 -100.59 -7.67
CA ASN A 191 40.86 -100.44 -8.22
C ASN A 191 39.87 -99.97 -7.14
N MET A 192 39.97 -100.53 -5.93
CA MET A 192 39.19 -100.06 -4.78
C MET A 192 39.52 -98.63 -4.40
N GLN A 193 40.80 -98.24 -4.48
CA GLN A 193 41.24 -96.87 -4.20
C GLN A 193 40.76 -95.89 -5.27
N GLN A 194 40.89 -96.25 -6.56
CA GLN A 194 40.36 -95.46 -7.68
C GLN A 194 38.84 -95.29 -7.57
N ALA A 195 38.11 -96.35 -7.21
CA ALA A 195 36.66 -96.26 -6.99
C ALA A 195 36.32 -95.26 -5.86
N ARG A 196 37.07 -95.27 -4.75
CA ARG A 196 36.90 -94.29 -3.67
C ARG A 196 37.22 -92.87 -4.13
N GLU A 197 38.33 -92.67 -4.83
CA GLU A 197 38.73 -91.35 -5.33
C GLU A 197 37.75 -90.78 -6.36
N GLU A 198 37.20 -91.63 -7.25
CA GLU A 198 36.14 -91.21 -8.17
C GLU A 198 34.82 -90.90 -7.43
N GLU A 199 34.49 -91.65 -6.39
CA GLU A 199 33.32 -91.36 -5.54
C GLU A 199 33.51 -90.04 -4.78
N GLU A 200 34.70 -89.78 -4.24
CA GLU A 200 35.05 -88.51 -3.59
C GLU A 200 35.00 -87.34 -4.58
N ARG A 201 35.60 -87.48 -5.77
CA ARG A 201 35.48 -86.45 -6.82
C ARG A 201 34.03 -86.18 -7.23
N ARG A 202 33.18 -87.21 -7.29
CA ARG A 202 31.74 -87.02 -7.52
C ARG A 202 31.08 -86.24 -6.38
N LYS A 203 31.36 -86.59 -5.12
CA LYS A 203 30.85 -85.87 -3.94
C LYS A 203 31.31 -84.42 -3.92
N GLU A 204 32.58 -84.15 -4.20
CA GLU A 204 33.13 -82.80 -4.28
C GLU A 204 32.49 -81.98 -5.41
N ALA A 205 32.33 -82.57 -6.60
CA ALA A 205 31.66 -81.90 -7.71
C ALA A 205 30.19 -81.58 -7.39
N THR A 206 29.46 -82.53 -6.81
CA THR A 206 28.07 -82.30 -6.35
C THR A 206 28.01 -81.23 -5.28
N ALA A 207 28.89 -81.27 -4.28
CA ALA A 207 28.96 -80.27 -3.22
C ALA A 207 29.26 -78.88 -3.79
N HIS A 208 30.21 -78.77 -4.73
CA HIS A 208 30.52 -77.52 -5.41
C HIS A 208 29.31 -76.97 -6.16
N PHE A 209 28.62 -77.77 -6.98
CA PHE A 209 27.40 -77.34 -7.66
C PHE A 209 26.32 -76.89 -6.69
N GLN A 210 26.13 -77.61 -5.58
CA GLN A 210 25.15 -77.27 -4.56
C GLN A 210 25.50 -75.95 -3.86
N LEU A 211 26.79 -75.73 -3.58
CA LEU A 211 27.29 -74.50 -2.96
C LEU A 211 27.12 -73.30 -3.91
N THR A 212 27.47 -73.45 -5.18
CA THR A 212 27.24 -72.40 -6.20
C THR A 212 25.76 -72.11 -6.40
N LEU A 213 24.89 -73.13 -6.43
CA LEU A 213 23.43 -72.91 -6.51
C LEU A 213 22.90 -72.13 -5.30
N ASN A 214 23.34 -72.49 -4.09
CA ASN A 214 22.98 -71.79 -2.87
C ASN A 214 23.49 -70.33 -2.88
N GLU A 215 24.69 -70.09 -3.39
CA GLU A 215 25.25 -68.74 -3.51
C GLU A 215 24.47 -67.89 -4.52
N ILE A 216 24.11 -68.46 -5.68
CA ILE A 216 23.25 -67.78 -6.67
C ILE A 216 21.88 -67.47 -6.06
N GLN A 217 21.29 -68.41 -5.33
CA GLN A 217 20.01 -68.20 -4.65
C GLN A 217 20.12 -67.10 -3.59
N ALA A 218 21.17 -67.10 -2.77
CA ALA A 218 21.41 -66.07 -1.77
C ALA A 218 21.61 -64.68 -2.41
N GLN A 219 22.29 -64.60 -3.56
CA GLN A 219 22.44 -63.36 -4.32
C GLN A 219 21.10 -62.87 -4.89
N LEU A 220 20.25 -63.77 -5.39
CA LEU A 220 18.91 -63.42 -5.86
C LEU A 220 18.04 -62.89 -4.72
N GLU A 221 18.04 -63.58 -3.58
CA GLU A 221 17.31 -63.16 -2.37
C GLU A 221 17.83 -61.81 -1.85
N GLN A 222 19.14 -61.59 -1.85
CA GLN A 222 19.75 -60.30 -1.48
C GLN A 222 19.34 -59.19 -2.44
N HIS A 223 19.30 -59.47 -3.74
CA HIS A 223 18.84 -58.52 -4.76
C HIS A 223 17.35 -58.20 -4.55
N ASP A 224 16.50 -59.19 -4.30
CA ASP A 224 15.07 -58.99 -4.04
C ASP A 224 14.84 -58.18 -2.77
N LEU A 225 15.59 -58.43 -1.71
CA LEU A 225 15.56 -57.63 -0.48
C LEU A 225 16.01 -56.19 -0.73
N HIS A 226 17.08 -55.99 -1.50
CA HIS A 226 17.55 -54.66 -1.87
C HIS A 226 16.50 -53.91 -2.71
N ASN A 227 15.90 -54.60 -3.68
CA ASN A 227 14.87 -54.05 -4.54
C ASN A 227 13.57 -53.72 -3.75
N ALA A 228 13.19 -54.54 -2.77
CA ALA A 228 12.10 -54.26 -1.84
C ALA A 228 12.39 -53.01 -1.00
N LYS A 229 13.61 -52.86 -0.46
CA LYS A 229 14.03 -51.64 0.26
C LYS A 229 13.94 -50.40 -0.61
N LEU A 230 14.45 -50.45 -1.84
CA LEU A 230 14.34 -49.33 -2.79
C LEU A 230 12.89 -48.95 -3.08
N ARG A 231 11.98 -49.92 -3.20
CA ARG A 231 10.53 -49.63 -3.36
C ARG A 231 9.95 -48.95 -2.14
N GLN A 232 10.31 -49.41 -0.94
CA GLN A 232 9.87 -48.79 0.31
C GLN A 232 10.39 -47.35 0.43
N GLU A 233 11.67 -47.11 0.18
CA GLU A 233 12.27 -45.77 0.21
C GLU A 233 11.60 -44.84 -0.81
N ASN A 234 11.31 -45.31 -2.02
CA ASN A 234 10.56 -44.52 -3.01
C ASN A 234 9.14 -44.17 -2.54
N LEU A 235 8.46 -45.11 -1.86
CA LEU A 235 7.13 -44.85 -1.29
C LEU A 235 7.21 -43.81 -0.16
N GLU A 236 8.17 -43.93 0.75
CA GLU A 236 8.41 -42.96 1.82
C GLU A 236 8.77 -41.56 1.29
N LEU A 237 9.58 -41.49 0.23
CA LEU A 237 9.88 -40.23 -0.47
C LEU A 237 8.63 -39.64 -1.12
N GLY A 238 7.81 -40.47 -1.77
CA GLY A 238 6.53 -40.05 -2.33
C GLY A 238 5.58 -39.48 -1.26
N GLU A 239 5.50 -40.12 -0.10
CA GLU A 239 4.71 -39.61 1.03
C GLU A 239 5.25 -38.30 1.60
N LYS A 240 6.57 -38.15 1.70
CA LYS A 240 7.20 -36.88 2.14
C LYS A 240 6.89 -35.76 1.16
N LEU A 241 6.97 -36.01 -0.15
CA LEU A 241 6.60 -35.04 -1.18
C LEU A 241 5.11 -34.69 -1.10
N LYS A 242 4.24 -35.69 -0.92
CA LYS A 242 2.80 -35.45 -0.74
C LYS A 242 2.51 -34.56 0.47
N LYS A 243 3.10 -34.86 1.63
CA LYS A 243 2.97 -34.03 2.84
C LYS A 243 3.49 -32.62 2.63
N LEU A 244 4.59 -32.45 1.89
CA LEU A 244 5.13 -31.13 1.57
C LEU A 244 4.15 -30.32 0.72
N ILE A 245 3.58 -30.93 -0.33
CA ILE A 245 2.56 -30.30 -1.19
C ILE A 245 1.33 -29.90 -0.36
N GLU A 246 0.82 -30.79 0.49
CA GLU A 246 -0.32 -30.51 1.38
C GLU A 246 -0.02 -29.35 2.33
N GLN A 247 1.19 -29.28 2.91
CA GLN A 247 1.61 -28.15 3.74
C GLN A 247 1.66 -26.83 2.95
N TYR A 248 2.15 -26.85 1.70
CA TYR A 248 2.14 -25.65 0.86
C TYR A 248 0.72 -25.19 0.53
N ALA A 249 -0.17 -26.12 0.17
CA ALA A 249 -1.57 -25.80 -0.08
C ALA A 249 -2.25 -25.17 1.15
N LEU A 250 -1.99 -25.71 2.35
CA LEU A 250 -2.51 -25.13 3.61
C LEU A 250 -1.93 -23.74 3.90
N ARG A 251 -0.63 -23.53 3.63
CA ARG A 251 0.00 -22.21 3.77
C ARG A 251 -0.59 -21.20 2.79
N GLU A 252 -0.81 -21.59 1.55
CA GLU A 252 -1.43 -20.76 0.51
C GLU A 252 -2.86 -20.38 0.92
N GLU A 253 -3.68 -21.33 1.38
CA GLU A 253 -5.03 -21.07 1.89
C GLU A 253 -5.01 -20.10 3.09
N HIS A 254 -4.05 -20.24 4.00
CA HIS A 254 -3.88 -19.32 5.12
C HIS A 254 -3.49 -17.91 4.64
N ILE A 255 -2.57 -17.80 3.68
CA ILE A 255 -2.16 -16.54 3.07
C ILE A 255 -3.38 -15.86 2.41
N ASP A 256 -4.19 -16.59 1.65
CA ASP A 256 -5.42 -16.07 1.04
C ASP A 256 -6.42 -15.54 2.07
N LYS A 257 -6.59 -16.24 3.20
CA LYS A 257 -7.44 -15.76 4.31
C LYS A 257 -6.91 -14.47 4.91
N VAL A 258 -5.59 -14.35 5.11
CA VAL A 258 -4.95 -13.13 5.60
C VAL A 258 -5.12 -11.99 4.61
N PHE A 259 -4.94 -12.24 3.31
CA PHE A 259 -5.16 -11.24 2.26
C PHE A 259 -6.61 -10.73 2.27
N LYS A 260 -7.60 -11.63 2.28
CA LYS A 260 -9.03 -11.25 2.38
C LYS A 260 -9.32 -10.43 3.64
N HIS A 261 -8.76 -10.83 4.78
CA HIS A 261 -8.93 -10.06 6.01
C HIS A 261 -8.33 -8.65 5.90
N LYS A 262 -7.13 -8.52 5.32
CA LYS A 262 -6.49 -7.21 5.10
C LYS A 262 -7.23 -6.34 4.10
N GLU A 263 -7.77 -6.92 3.04
CA GLU A 263 -8.57 -6.20 2.06
C GLU A 263 -9.89 -5.69 2.67
N LEU A 264 -10.60 -6.52 3.44
CA LEU A 264 -11.79 -6.07 4.17
C LEU A 264 -11.45 -4.98 5.22
N GLN A 265 -10.30 -5.10 5.89
CA GLN A 265 -9.83 -4.08 6.83
C GLN A 265 -9.55 -2.75 6.10
N GLN A 266 -8.92 -2.79 4.93
CA GLN A 266 -8.66 -1.61 4.10
C GLN A 266 -9.98 -0.96 3.64
N GLN A 267 -10.91 -1.76 3.10
CA GLN A 267 -12.23 -1.27 2.68
C GLN A 267 -12.99 -0.58 3.82
N LEU A 268 -12.90 -1.11 5.04
CA LEU A 268 -13.52 -0.49 6.21
C LEU A 268 -12.87 0.85 6.57
N VAL A 269 -11.55 0.97 6.46
CA VAL A 269 -10.84 2.24 6.68
C VAL A 269 -11.20 3.25 5.60
N ASP A 270 -11.23 2.83 4.33
CA ASP A 270 -11.59 3.70 3.20
C ASP A 270 -13.04 4.18 3.33
N ALA A 271 -13.98 3.31 3.71
CA ALA A 271 -15.37 3.69 3.94
C ALA A 271 -15.51 4.70 5.10
N LYS A 272 -14.77 4.51 6.20
CA LYS A 272 -14.75 5.47 7.32
C LYS A 272 -14.15 6.82 6.90
N LEU A 273 -13.08 6.80 6.12
CA LEU A 273 -12.45 8.01 5.59
C LEU A 273 -13.40 8.76 4.64
N GLN A 274 -14.10 8.04 3.76
CA GLN A 274 -15.12 8.61 2.88
C GLN A 274 -16.27 9.22 3.69
N GLN A 275 -16.77 8.52 4.71
CA GLN A 275 -17.81 9.04 5.60
C GLN A 275 -17.36 10.33 6.31
N THR A 276 -16.15 10.37 6.88
CA THR A 276 -15.64 11.57 7.56
C THR A 276 -15.42 12.72 6.59
N THR A 277 -14.91 12.42 5.38
CA THR A 277 -14.72 13.42 4.32
C THR A 277 -16.07 14.03 3.89
N GLN A 278 -17.10 13.20 3.77
CA GLN A 278 -18.44 13.64 3.41
C GLN A 278 -19.06 14.53 4.50
N LEU A 279 -18.95 14.15 5.77
CA LEU A 279 -19.43 14.96 6.89
C LEU A 279 -18.71 16.32 6.99
N ILE A 280 -17.40 16.35 6.74
CA ILE A 280 -16.63 17.61 6.69
C ILE A 280 -17.14 18.49 5.56
N LYS A 281 -17.30 17.95 4.34
CA LYS A 281 -17.84 18.71 3.20
C LYS A 281 -19.23 19.26 3.48
N GLU A 282 -20.13 18.46 4.05
CA GLU A 282 -21.49 18.89 4.40
C GLU A 282 -21.48 20.02 5.45
N ALA A 283 -20.60 19.92 6.44
CA ALA A 283 -20.41 20.97 7.45
C ALA A 283 -19.82 22.25 6.84
N GLU A 284 -18.82 22.13 5.97
CA GLU A 284 -18.22 23.25 5.23
C GLU A 284 -19.24 23.95 4.34
N GLU A 285 -20.03 23.20 3.57
CA GLU A 285 -21.09 23.75 2.74
C GLU A 285 -22.17 24.44 3.57
N LYS A 286 -22.55 23.87 4.72
CA LYS A 286 -23.51 24.50 5.63
C LYS A 286 -22.96 25.81 6.19
N HIS A 287 -21.72 25.80 6.68
CA HIS A 287 -21.04 27.00 7.14
C HIS A 287 -20.93 28.07 6.05
N GLN A 288 -20.62 27.65 4.82
CA GLN A 288 -20.51 28.56 3.69
C GLN A 288 -21.88 29.20 3.36
N ARG A 289 -22.96 28.43 3.35
CA ARG A 289 -24.33 28.95 3.17
C ARG A 289 -24.73 29.93 4.27
N GLU A 290 -24.45 29.61 5.53
CA GLU A 290 -24.73 30.49 6.67
C GLU A 290 -23.93 31.80 6.59
N ARG A 291 -22.64 31.71 6.23
CA ARG A 291 -21.78 32.87 6.03
C ARG A 291 -22.31 33.77 4.91
N GLU A 292 -22.68 33.21 3.77
CA GLU A 292 -23.25 33.95 2.64
C GLU A 292 -24.58 34.61 3.00
N PHE A 293 -25.44 33.90 3.73
CA PHE A 293 -26.70 34.44 4.21
C PHE A 293 -26.50 35.65 5.14
N LEU A 294 -25.66 35.51 6.17
CA LEU A 294 -25.37 36.61 7.11
C LEU A 294 -24.70 37.80 6.43
N LEU A 295 -23.80 37.55 5.47
CA LEU A 295 -23.18 38.61 4.69
C LEU A 295 -24.21 39.37 3.85
N LYS A 296 -25.15 38.65 3.23
CA LYS A 296 -26.24 39.25 2.47
C LYS A 296 -27.16 40.08 3.38
N GLU A 297 -27.57 39.55 4.52
CA GLU A 297 -28.42 40.27 5.47
C GLU A 297 -27.73 41.54 6.02
N ALA A 298 -26.44 41.44 6.38
CA ALA A 298 -25.66 42.58 6.85
C ALA A 298 -25.53 43.67 5.78
N THR A 299 -25.29 43.29 4.52
CA THR A 299 -25.18 44.26 3.40
C THR A 299 -26.53 44.91 3.07
N GLU A 300 -27.63 44.16 3.09
CA GLU A 300 -28.99 44.70 2.90
C GLU A 300 -29.40 45.66 4.04
N SER A 301 -29.09 45.30 5.29
CA SER A 301 -29.33 46.16 6.47
C SER A 301 -28.52 47.45 6.38
N ARG A 302 -27.23 47.35 6.03
CA ARG A 302 -26.38 48.53 5.79
C ARG A 302 -26.98 49.45 4.73
N HIS A 303 -27.41 48.87 3.60
CA HIS A 303 -28.02 49.65 2.52
C HIS A 303 -29.30 50.38 2.97
N LYS A 304 -30.18 49.72 3.73
CA LYS A 304 -31.37 50.35 4.32
C LYS A 304 -31.01 51.50 5.25
N CYS A 305 -30.02 51.30 6.12
CA CYS A 305 -29.54 52.36 7.02
C CYS A 305 -28.99 53.57 6.25
N GLU A 306 -28.27 53.32 5.16
CA GLU A 306 -27.72 54.36 4.28
C GLU A 306 -28.82 55.16 3.59
N GLN A 307 -29.86 54.49 3.09
CA GLN A 307 -31.06 55.13 2.53
C GLN A 307 -31.79 55.98 3.57
N MET A 308 -32.01 55.45 4.79
CA MET A 308 -32.65 56.19 5.87
C MET A 308 -31.83 57.43 6.27
N LYS A 309 -30.51 57.32 6.31
CA LYS A 309 -29.60 58.45 6.58
C LYS A 309 -29.68 59.52 5.49
N GLN A 310 -29.80 59.12 4.22
CA GLN A 310 -30.03 60.07 3.12
C GLN A 310 -31.39 60.77 3.25
N GLN A 311 -32.46 60.04 3.59
CA GLN A 311 -33.78 60.63 3.83
C GLN A 311 -33.78 61.59 5.02
N GLU A 312 -33.13 61.22 6.13
CA GLU A 312 -32.95 62.08 7.30
C GLU A 312 -32.22 63.38 6.92
N ALA A 313 -31.15 63.30 6.11
CA ALA A 313 -30.42 64.47 5.64
C ALA A 313 -31.30 65.39 4.77
N GLN A 314 -32.10 64.81 3.87
CA GLN A 314 -33.05 65.57 3.04
C GLN A 314 -34.13 66.27 3.87
N LEU A 315 -34.69 65.59 4.88
CA LEU A 315 -35.69 66.18 5.77
C LEU A 315 -35.10 67.29 6.64
N LYS A 316 -33.87 67.12 7.15
CA LYS A 316 -33.15 68.18 7.87
C LYS A 316 -32.92 69.39 6.98
N GLN A 317 -32.55 69.19 5.71
CA GLN A 317 -32.40 70.28 4.75
C GLN A 317 -33.74 70.99 4.49
N GLN A 318 -34.85 70.26 4.34
CA GLN A 318 -36.19 70.87 4.25
C GLN A 318 -36.53 71.67 5.51
N LEU A 319 -36.26 71.13 6.70
CA LEU A 319 -36.52 71.81 7.97
C LEU A 319 -35.73 73.13 8.05
N SER A 320 -34.44 73.10 7.67
CA SER A 320 -33.60 74.29 7.57
C SER A 320 -34.20 75.34 6.63
N LEU A 321 -34.61 74.93 5.42
CA LEU A 321 -35.26 75.84 4.47
C LEU A 321 -36.56 76.46 5.03
N TYR A 322 -37.35 75.69 5.77
CA TYR A 322 -38.55 76.22 6.41
C TYR A 322 -38.23 77.15 7.59
N MET A 323 -37.17 76.85 8.36
CA MET A 323 -36.67 77.77 9.40
C MET A 323 -36.23 79.10 8.79
N ASP A 324 -35.43 79.07 7.73
CA ASP A 324 -34.95 80.27 7.03
C ASP A 324 -36.13 81.11 6.52
N LYS A 325 -37.12 80.47 5.87
CA LYS A 325 -38.35 81.14 5.45
C LYS A 325 -39.13 81.75 6.61
N PHE A 326 -39.22 81.06 7.74
CA PHE A 326 -39.90 81.57 8.91
C PHE A 326 -39.17 82.79 9.51
N GLU A 327 -37.84 82.76 9.54
CA GLU A 327 -37.02 83.91 9.94
C GLU A 327 -37.19 85.09 8.97
N GLU A 328 -37.28 84.84 7.66
CA GLU A 328 -37.61 85.87 6.66
C GLU A 328 -39.01 86.47 6.89
N PHE A 329 -40.01 85.63 7.16
CA PHE A 329 -41.36 86.10 7.49
C PHE A 329 -41.37 86.93 8.77
N GLN A 330 -40.70 86.47 9.84
CA GLN A 330 -40.57 87.23 11.08
C GLN A 330 -39.86 88.56 10.84
N THR A 331 -38.77 88.56 10.09
CA THR A 331 -38.03 89.78 9.72
C THR A 331 -38.92 90.75 8.94
N THR A 332 -39.71 90.24 7.99
CA THR A 332 -40.65 91.04 7.19
C THR A 332 -41.79 91.58 8.05
N MET A 333 -42.34 90.77 8.95
CA MET A 333 -43.35 91.18 9.94
C MET A 333 -42.81 92.28 10.87
N ALA A 334 -41.59 92.12 11.38
CA ALA A 334 -40.93 93.12 12.22
C ALA A 334 -40.76 94.44 11.48
N LYS A 335 -40.25 94.41 10.23
CA LYS A 335 -40.14 95.58 9.35
C LYS A 335 -41.50 96.22 9.07
N SER A 336 -42.54 95.42 8.84
CA SER A 336 -43.90 95.92 8.60
C SER A 336 -44.47 96.60 9.84
N ASN A 337 -44.30 96.01 11.03
CA ASN A 337 -44.67 96.64 12.30
C ASN A 337 -43.93 97.97 12.52
N GLU A 338 -42.62 97.99 12.23
CA GLU A 338 -41.84 99.22 12.27
C GLU A 338 -42.41 100.29 11.32
N LEU A 339 -42.73 99.94 10.07
CA LEU A 339 -43.38 100.83 9.10
C LEU A 339 -44.75 101.34 9.60
N PHE A 340 -45.57 100.48 10.21
CA PHE A 340 -46.84 100.93 10.81
C PHE A 340 -46.61 101.91 11.96
N THR A 341 -45.60 101.66 12.81
CA THR A 341 -45.27 102.60 13.88
C THR A 341 -44.77 103.93 13.36
N THR A 342 -43.93 103.96 12.32
CA THR A 342 -43.46 105.21 11.70
C THR A 342 -44.60 105.95 11.01
N PHE A 343 -45.46 105.27 10.24
CA PHE A 343 -46.64 105.90 9.64
C PHE A 343 -47.60 106.46 10.68
N ARG A 344 -47.83 105.76 11.81
CA ARG A 344 -48.64 106.29 12.91
C ARG A 344 -48.01 107.58 13.47
N GLN A 345 -46.70 107.57 13.71
CA GLN A 345 -45.98 108.76 14.18
C GLN A 345 -46.06 109.92 13.17
N GLU A 346 -45.93 109.65 11.87
CA GLU A 346 -46.07 110.65 10.82
C GLU A 346 -47.50 111.18 10.71
N MET A 347 -48.51 110.33 10.79
CA MET A 347 -49.91 110.75 10.86
C MET A 347 -50.15 111.65 12.07
N GLU A 348 -49.65 111.30 13.27
CA GLU A 348 -49.76 112.16 14.44
C GLU A 348 -49.08 113.52 14.26
N LYS A 349 -47.87 113.54 13.66
CA LYS A 349 -47.17 114.78 13.30
C LYS A 349 -47.99 115.61 12.30
N MET A 350 -48.57 114.96 11.29
CA MET A 350 -49.42 115.60 10.30
C MET A 350 -50.70 116.14 10.93
N THR A 351 -51.39 115.39 11.79
CA THR A 351 -52.56 115.86 12.56
C THR A 351 -52.21 117.05 13.44
N LYS A 352 -51.05 117.04 14.12
CA LYS A 352 -50.56 118.20 14.89
C LYS A 352 -50.34 119.42 13.99
N LYS A 353 -49.77 119.22 12.79
CA LYS A 353 -49.55 120.29 11.80
C LYS A 353 -50.87 120.85 11.27
N ILE A 354 -51.85 119.98 10.96
CA ILE A 354 -53.22 120.38 10.56
C ILE A 354 -53.85 121.23 11.66
N LYS A 355 -53.87 120.75 12.91
CA LYS A 355 -54.40 121.51 14.06
C LYS A 355 -53.71 122.87 14.24
N LYS A 356 -52.41 122.96 13.97
CA LYS A 356 -51.67 124.22 14.02
C LYS A 356 -52.12 125.18 12.91
N LEU A 357 -52.22 124.70 11.67
CA LEU A 357 -52.70 125.48 10.52
C LEU A 357 -54.17 125.93 10.68
N GLU A 358 -55.02 125.09 11.26
CA GLU A 358 -56.41 125.45 11.59
C GLU A 358 -56.46 126.60 12.60
N LYS A 359 -55.64 126.55 13.66
CA LYS A 359 -55.51 127.66 14.63
C LYS A 359 -55.00 128.94 13.95
N GLU A 360 -53.98 128.83 13.10
CA GLU A 360 -53.47 129.97 12.34
C GLU A 360 -54.54 130.54 11.41
N THR A 361 -55.38 129.70 10.80
CA THR A 361 -56.50 130.11 9.93
C THR A 361 -57.58 130.85 10.71
N ILE A 362 -57.94 130.38 11.92
CA ILE A 362 -58.87 131.09 12.80
C ILE A 362 -58.31 132.47 13.15
N VAL A 363 -57.03 132.55 13.53
CA VAL A 363 -56.37 133.83 13.86
C VAL A 363 -56.40 134.78 12.67
N TRP A 364 -56.07 134.31 11.47
CA TRP A 364 -56.13 135.13 10.25
C TRP A 364 -57.55 135.59 9.92
N ARG A 365 -58.54 134.72 10.10
CA ARG A 365 -59.96 135.07 9.94
C ARG A 365 -60.37 136.17 10.91
N THR A 366 -60.06 136.03 12.20
CA THR A 366 -60.37 137.05 13.21
C THR A 366 -59.65 138.37 12.92
N LYS A 367 -58.38 138.33 12.49
CA LYS A 367 -57.66 139.55 12.07
C LYS A 367 -58.33 140.24 10.89
N TRP A 368 -58.75 139.47 9.89
CA TRP A 368 -59.47 139.99 8.73
C TRP A 368 -60.84 140.58 9.11
N GLU A 369 -61.62 139.89 9.93
CA GLU A 369 -62.91 140.37 10.46
C GLU A 369 -62.75 141.69 11.23
N ASN A 370 -61.72 141.78 12.08
CA ASN A 370 -61.42 143.00 12.84
C ASN A 370 -60.99 144.17 11.94
N ASN A 371 -60.14 143.92 10.94
CA ASN A 371 -59.74 144.95 9.99
C ASN A 371 -60.94 145.44 9.17
N ASN A 372 -61.80 144.52 8.71
CA ASN A 372 -63.02 144.85 7.99
C ASN A 372 -64.00 145.65 8.87
N LYS A 373 -64.11 145.31 10.17
CA LYS A 373 -64.88 146.07 11.15
C LYS A 373 -64.34 147.49 11.36
N ALA A 374 -63.02 147.65 11.47
CA ALA A 374 -62.38 148.95 11.56
C ALA A 374 -62.60 149.78 10.28
N LEU A 375 -62.57 149.13 9.11
CA LEU A 375 -62.84 149.76 7.82
C LEU A 375 -64.29 150.28 7.74
N LEU A 376 -65.25 149.50 8.23
CA LEU A 376 -66.66 149.89 8.35
C LEU A 376 -66.84 151.09 9.29
N GLN A 377 -66.15 151.10 10.44
CA GLN A 377 -66.19 152.24 11.38
C GLN A 377 -65.62 153.52 10.74
N MET A 378 -64.49 153.43 10.03
CA MET A 378 -63.96 154.59 9.28
C MET A 378 -64.93 155.09 8.19
N ALA A 379 -65.66 154.17 7.54
CA ALA A 379 -66.69 154.54 6.57
C ALA A 379 -67.86 155.28 7.24
N GLU A 380 -68.32 154.82 8.41
CA GLU A 380 -69.35 155.49 9.21
C GLU A 380 -68.91 156.89 9.67
N GLU A 381 -67.70 157.03 10.23
CA GLU A 381 -67.14 158.32 10.66
C GLU A 381 -67.04 159.32 9.50
N LYS A 382 -66.66 158.87 8.30
CA LYS A 382 -66.64 159.70 7.09
C LYS A 382 -68.04 160.21 6.74
N THR A 383 -69.07 159.36 6.79
CA THR A 383 -70.45 159.78 6.48
C THR A 383 -71.00 160.80 7.48
N VAL A 384 -70.59 160.74 8.75
CA VAL A 384 -70.94 161.72 9.78
C VAL A 384 -70.28 163.07 9.47
N ARG A 385 -68.96 163.07 9.21
CA ARG A 385 -68.20 164.27 8.82
C ARG A 385 -68.78 164.97 7.58
N ASP A 386 -69.20 164.20 6.58
CA ASP A 386 -69.83 164.75 5.37
C ASP A 386 -71.19 165.42 5.66
N LYS A 387 -71.97 164.89 6.61
CA LYS A 387 -73.25 165.50 7.05
C LYS A 387 -73.02 166.81 7.81
N GLU A 388 -72.04 166.85 8.70
CA GLU A 388 -71.66 168.06 9.44
C GLU A 388 -71.15 169.16 8.51
N TYR A 389 -70.33 168.79 7.51
CA TYR A 389 -69.81 169.71 6.50
C TYR A 389 -70.93 170.35 5.67
N LYS A 390 -71.93 169.56 5.23
CA LYS A 390 -73.13 170.09 4.57
C LYS A 390 -73.91 171.06 5.47
N GLY A 391 -73.97 170.78 6.77
CA GLY A 391 -74.57 171.67 7.77
C GLY A 391 -73.85 173.02 7.89
N PHE A 392 -72.51 173.05 7.76
CA PHE A 392 -71.73 174.29 7.76
C PHE A 392 -71.89 175.08 6.45
N GLN A 393 -71.93 174.41 5.29
CA GLN A 393 -72.17 175.07 4.00
C GLN A 393 -73.49 175.85 3.98
N LEU A 394 -74.58 175.26 4.48
CA LEU A 394 -75.89 175.93 4.58
C LEU A 394 -75.88 177.18 5.47
N LYS A 395 -75.09 177.17 6.55
CA LYS A 395 -74.93 178.34 7.43
C LYS A 395 -74.14 179.45 6.73
N LEU A 396 -73.13 179.08 5.95
CA LEU A 396 -72.29 179.99 5.16
C LEU A 396 -73.12 180.69 4.06
N GLU A 397 -73.94 179.96 3.32
CA GLU A 397 -74.85 180.54 2.31
C GLU A 397 -75.85 181.54 2.90
N ARG A 398 -76.34 181.28 4.12
CA ARG A 398 -77.26 182.20 4.82
C ARG A 398 -76.57 183.49 5.23
N LEU A 399 -75.35 183.41 5.75
CA LEU A 399 -74.52 184.57 6.10
C LEU A 399 -74.15 185.40 4.86
N GLU A 400 -73.83 184.73 3.75
CA GLU A 400 -73.49 185.40 2.49
C GLU A 400 -74.66 186.18 1.89
N LYS A 401 -75.89 185.63 1.96
CA LYS A 401 -77.12 186.34 1.55
C LYS A 401 -77.42 187.56 2.42
N LEU A 402 -77.15 187.49 3.73
CA LEU A 402 -77.37 188.59 4.66
C LEU A 402 -76.38 189.75 4.42
N CYS A 403 -75.10 189.45 4.16
CA CYS A 403 -74.10 190.46 3.81
C CYS A 403 -74.44 191.20 2.51
N ARG A 404 -74.90 190.48 1.47
CA ARG A 404 -75.31 191.11 0.21
C ARG A 404 -76.49 192.08 0.39
N ALA A 405 -77.48 191.72 1.21
CA ALA A 405 -78.64 192.57 1.50
C ALA A 405 -78.27 193.87 2.24
N LEU A 406 -77.41 193.77 3.26
CA LEU A 406 -76.91 194.92 4.02
C LEU A 406 -76.01 195.84 3.19
N GLN A 407 -75.28 195.31 2.20
CA GLN A 407 -74.46 196.10 1.28
C GLN A 407 -75.31 196.97 0.35
N THR A 408 -76.46 196.45 -0.13
CA THR A 408 -77.39 197.18 -0.99
C THR A 408 -78.05 198.36 -0.28
N GLU A 409 -78.54 198.18 0.96
CA GLU A 409 -79.13 199.29 1.75
C GLU A 409 -78.13 200.41 2.04
N ARG A 410 -76.86 200.05 2.31
CA ARG A 410 -75.80 201.02 2.60
C ARG A 410 -75.42 201.88 1.39
N ASN A 411 -75.53 201.34 0.17
CA ASN A 411 -75.22 202.08 -1.04
C ASN A 411 -76.33 203.07 -1.41
N GLU A 412 -77.61 202.69 -1.26
CA GLU A 412 -78.75 203.57 -1.56
C GLU A 412 -78.86 204.78 -0.62
N LEU A 413 -78.49 204.61 0.66
CA LEU A 413 -78.49 205.70 1.64
C LEU A 413 -77.40 206.73 1.35
N ASN A 414 -76.24 206.29 0.82
CA ASN A 414 -75.12 207.17 0.55
C ASN A 414 -75.38 208.09 -0.66
N GLU A 415 -76.16 207.63 -1.63
CA GLU A 415 -76.55 208.38 -2.83
C GLU A 415 -77.52 209.53 -2.51
N LYS A 416 -78.34 209.38 -1.46
CA LYS A 416 -79.28 210.42 -0.98
C LYS A 416 -78.59 211.53 -0.18
N VAL A 417 -77.39 211.29 0.36
CA VAL A 417 -76.63 212.26 1.15
C VAL A 417 -75.83 213.22 0.26
N GLU A 418 -75.38 212.78 -0.91
CA GLU A 418 -74.64 213.62 -1.86
C GLU A 418 -75.52 214.71 -2.49
N VAL A 419 -76.79 214.42 -2.80
CA VAL A 419 -77.68 215.37 -3.51
C VAL A 419 -78.14 216.54 -2.61
N LEU A 420 -78.15 216.39 -1.28
CA LEU A 420 -78.57 217.45 -0.35
C LEU A 420 -77.45 218.44 0.01
N LYS A 421 -76.20 218.18 -0.37
CA LYS A 421 -75.06 219.06 -0.07
C LYS A 421 -74.88 220.24 -1.04
N GLU A 422 -75.59 220.28 -2.17
CA GLU A 422 -75.31 221.23 -3.26
C GLU A 422 -76.25 222.45 -3.33
N GLN A 423 -77.13 222.65 -2.33
CA GLN A 423 -77.89 223.89 -2.13
C GLN A 423 -77.59 224.49 -0.75
N VAL A 424 -77.15 225.76 -0.72
CA VAL A 424 -76.83 226.66 0.42
C VAL A 424 -75.33 226.94 0.59
N SER A 425 -74.99 228.23 0.45
CA SER A 425 -73.74 228.81 -0.05
C SER A 425 -73.24 229.96 0.86
N LEU A 426 -71.94 230.30 0.79
CA LEU A 426 -71.23 231.55 1.19
C LEU A 426 -71.20 232.03 2.66
N ARG A 427 -70.09 231.79 3.39
CA ARG A 427 -69.06 232.79 3.81
C ARG A 427 -67.91 232.12 4.62
N GLU A 428 -66.67 232.36 4.18
CA GLU A 428 -65.39 232.61 4.92
C GLU A 428 -65.16 231.90 6.28
N ALA A 429 -64.00 231.37 6.65
CA ALA A 429 -62.65 231.35 6.10
C ALA A 429 -61.78 230.43 6.99
N ASP A 430 -60.63 230.05 6.45
CA ASP A 430 -59.34 229.87 7.13
C ASP A 430 -59.10 228.66 8.08
N VAL A 431 -57.83 228.23 8.07
CA VAL A 431 -57.15 227.25 8.96
C VAL A 431 -57.48 225.77 8.67
N ASP A 432 -56.73 225.02 7.86
CA ASP A 432 -55.29 224.70 7.89
C ASP A 432 -54.91 223.66 8.98
N LEU A 433 -54.41 222.54 8.46
CA LEU A 433 -53.25 221.79 8.96
C LEU A 433 -53.37 220.80 10.13
N ALA A 434 -52.73 219.65 9.83
CA ALA A 434 -51.83 218.87 10.68
C ALA A 434 -52.44 217.60 11.33
N VAL A 435 -51.97 216.40 10.92
CA VAL A 435 -50.79 215.69 11.50
C VAL A 435 -51.23 214.94 12.78
N GLN A 436 -50.94 213.67 13.08
CA GLN A 436 -49.72 212.85 13.02
C GLN A 436 -50.22 211.39 13.19
N VAL A 437 -49.80 210.39 12.40
CA VAL A 437 -48.53 209.64 12.50
C VAL A 437 -48.39 208.90 13.84
N LEU A 438 -48.27 207.57 13.76
CA LEU A 438 -47.09 206.75 14.14
C LEU A 438 -47.52 205.28 13.95
N GLN A 439 -46.93 204.50 13.02
CA GLN A 439 -45.57 203.94 13.08
C GLN A 439 -45.46 202.95 14.27
N SER A 440 -44.89 201.75 14.24
CA SER A 440 -44.33 200.80 13.27
C SER A 440 -43.86 199.58 14.11
N CYS A 441 -43.46 198.49 13.44
CA CYS A 441 -42.38 197.52 13.76
C CYS A 441 -42.27 196.92 15.19
N THR A 442 -42.05 195.61 15.40
CA THR A 442 -40.75 194.89 15.30
C THR A 442 -41.00 193.44 15.83
N LEU A 443 -40.56 192.37 15.16
CA LEU A 443 -39.28 191.60 15.25
C LEU A 443 -39.08 190.68 16.49
N SER A 444 -38.51 189.49 16.19
CA SER A 444 -37.75 188.52 17.04
C SER A 444 -38.53 187.64 18.04
N SER A 445 -38.45 186.30 18.08
CA SER A 445 -37.38 185.26 18.01
C SER A 445 -36.93 184.74 19.39
N HIS A 446 -36.46 183.47 19.39
CA HIS A 446 -35.83 182.64 20.45
C HIS A 446 -36.76 181.73 21.28
N GLN A 447 -36.60 180.39 21.17
CA GLN A 447 -35.64 179.49 21.88
C GLN A 447 -35.97 179.44 23.38
N GLU A 448 -35.98 178.32 24.09
CA GLU A 448 -35.28 177.04 23.98
C GLU A 448 -35.76 176.10 25.11
N LEU A 449 -35.46 174.79 24.98
CA LEU A 449 -35.03 173.84 26.04
C LEU A 449 -35.96 173.60 27.25
N GLU A 450 -36.08 172.42 27.88
CA GLU A 450 -35.35 171.17 27.85
C GLU A 450 -36.13 170.12 28.69
N ALA A 451 -35.67 168.88 28.56
CA ALA A 451 -35.72 167.78 29.55
C ALA A 451 -37.08 167.18 29.93
N GLY A 452 -37.23 165.85 29.96
CA GLY A 452 -36.25 164.80 29.75
C GLY A 452 -36.78 163.42 30.19
N ILE A 453 -35.96 162.42 29.89
CA ILE A 453 -35.84 161.10 30.55
C ILE A 453 -36.91 160.08 30.09
N GLN A 454 -36.66 159.16 29.13
CA GLN A 454 -35.89 157.89 29.20
C GLN A 454 -36.31 156.96 30.38
N PRO A 455 -35.98 155.64 30.41
CA PRO A 455 -35.76 154.67 29.33
C PRO A 455 -36.10 153.19 29.70
N HIS A 456 -35.59 152.30 28.84
CA HIS A 456 -34.94 151.02 29.15
C HIS A 456 -35.82 149.75 29.02
N LEU A 457 -35.35 148.59 28.56
CA LEU A 457 -34.30 148.14 27.61
C LEU A 457 -34.29 146.60 27.70
N GLY A 458 -33.82 145.96 26.63
CA GLY A 458 -33.15 144.66 26.70
C GLY A 458 -34.00 143.47 26.26
N SER A 459 -33.46 142.47 25.57
CA SER A 459 -32.08 142.23 25.15
C SER A 459 -32.02 140.96 24.29
N CYS A 460 -31.19 140.98 23.23
CA CYS A 460 -30.29 139.93 22.72
C CYS A 460 -30.86 138.53 22.32
N ALA A 461 -30.30 137.76 21.38
CA ALA A 461 -28.99 137.80 20.72
C ALA A 461 -28.98 136.98 19.41
N ALA A 462 -28.07 137.38 18.50
CA ALA A 462 -27.06 136.58 17.76
C ALA A 462 -27.48 135.28 17.00
N ASN A 463 -27.33 135.17 15.67
CA ASN A 463 -26.12 135.09 14.80
C ASN A 463 -25.54 133.68 14.58
N SER A 464 -25.05 133.49 13.35
CA SER A 464 -24.06 132.50 12.83
C SER A 464 -24.58 131.12 12.44
N SER A 465 -24.00 130.36 11.49
CA SER A 465 -23.10 130.58 10.33
C SER A 465 -22.92 129.19 9.66
N ALA A 466 -22.41 129.18 8.44
CA ALA A 466 -22.14 128.03 7.59
C ALA A 466 -20.93 127.13 8.01
N LYS A 467 -20.94 125.86 7.57
CA LYS A 467 -19.82 125.02 7.07
C LYS A 467 -20.36 123.61 6.75
N THR A 468 -20.28 122.97 5.57
CA THR A 468 -19.19 122.52 4.67
C THR A 468 -18.09 121.63 5.27
N VAL A 469 -17.73 120.62 4.45
CA VAL A 469 -16.59 119.66 4.47
C VAL A 469 -16.88 118.36 5.25
N SER A 470 -17.13 117.20 4.60
CA SER A 470 -16.32 116.35 3.68
C SER A 470 -15.34 115.41 4.39
N VAL A 471 -15.21 114.23 3.74
CA VAL A 471 -14.07 113.30 3.71
C VAL A 471 -14.25 112.00 4.53
N SER A 472 -14.51 110.94 3.76
CA SER A 472 -14.24 109.52 3.96
C SER A 472 -12.80 109.26 4.52
N PRO A 473 -12.40 108.04 4.95
CA PRO A 473 -12.28 106.90 4.04
C PRO A 473 -12.51 105.50 4.66
N ALA A 474 -12.77 104.54 3.77
CA ALA A 474 -12.51 103.11 3.97
C ALA A 474 -10.99 102.86 4.14
N PRO A 475 -10.47 101.66 4.47
CA PRO A 475 -10.63 100.41 3.70
C PRO A 475 -10.78 99.13 4.56
N GLY A 476 -11.28 98.02 4.00
CA GLY A 476 -10.45 96.86 3.63
C GLY A 476 -10.51 95.79 4.75
N THR A 477 -10.54 94.47 4.56
CA THR A 477 -10.19 93.55 3.47
C THR A 477 -10.73 92.16 3.82
N GLU A 478 -11.09 91.39 2.79
CA GLU A 478 -10.84 89.95 2.56
C GLU A 478 -10.61 88.98 3.75
N SER A 479 -11.30 87.83 3.75
CA SER A 479 -10.79 86.59 3.13
C SER A 479 -11.65 85.39 3.52
N VAL A 480 -11.86 84.52 2.52
CA VAL A 480 -12.34 83.15 2.61
C VAL A 480 -11.15 82.24 2.90
N ASP A 481 -11.32 81.29 3.82
CA ASP A 481 -10.97 79.86 3.68
C ASP A 481 -11.81 79.06 4.71
#